data_AF-A0A1M2VLC8-F1
#
_entry.id   AF-A0A1M2VLC8-F1
#
_cell.length_a   1.000
_cell.length_b   1.000
_cell.length_c   1.000
_cell.angle_alpha   90.00
_cell.angle_beta   90.00
_cell.angle_gamma   90.00
#
_symmetry.space_group_name_H-M   'P 1'
#
loop_
_entity.id
_entity.type
_entity.pdbx_description
1 polymer ?
#
loop_
_entity_poly.entity_id
_entity_poly.type
_entity_poly.pdbx_seq_one_letter_code
_entity_poly.pdbx_strand_id
1 'polypeptide(L)'
;MASPRLFFSPNSPCYAIIRMDPIAMVKKLDDPEAMDAARAMTPRPYVVFLNHEPELPFPNKPWYRYTINVIAPSLREEDATKRIAADMCIPIHPNNAHPTGRDPLRPDKLFPYTNCYHWSGVDMEIRVLARPEEFDQNQAVALPPREYMRWDELQFEDVLRMMSPEGSLLDADVQEEPSPPPAEPSSRPLALLDTEPGLSAPVGPHHLSPENHSSMPPSRTSSRSLSGGFDSRSTVSEESDLDSVDRIMAMDIFTGPNQDLDLLPLCELWLDMASVLKEEEIPNPTGLLEERDEIVR
;
A
#
# COMPACT_ATOMS: atom_id res chain seq x y z
N MET A 1 22.03 -15.83 -22.33
CA MET A 1 21.38 -14.63 -21.76
C MET A 1 19.92 -14.71 -22.15
N ALA A 2 18.99 -14.46 -21.22
CA ALA A 2 17.57 -14.37 -21.57
C ALA A 2 17.32 -13.10 -22.38
N SER A 3 16.43 -13.15 -23.37
CA SER A 3 16.04 -11.97 -24.16
C SER A 3 15.30 -10.95 -23.28
N PRO A 4 15.49 -9.63 -23.50
CA PRO A 4 14.80 -8.59 -22.75
C PRO A 4 13.29 -8.72 -22.94
N ARG A 5 12.53 -8.39 -21.88
CA ARG A 5 11.06 -8.35 -21.93
C ARG A 5 10.63 -6.90 -21.88
N LEU A 6 10.61 -6.28 -23.05
CA LEU A 6 10.33 -4.86 -23.20
C LEU A 6 8.83 -4.59 -23.18
N PHE A 7 8.44 -3.56 -22.45
CA PHE A 7 7.08 -3.04 -22.38
C PHE A 7 7.10 -1.53 -22.48
N PHE A 8 6.11 -0.95 -23.14
CA PHE A 8 6.00 0.50 -23.27
C PHE A 8 5.70 1.21 -21.93
N SER A 9 5.16 0.48 -20.95
CA SER A 9 4.98 0.93 -19.56
C SER A 9 5.50 -0.13 -18.58
N PRO A 10 5.97 0.26 -17.38
CA PRO A 10 6.36 -0.70 -16.35
C PRO A 10 5.17 -1.57 -15.90
N ASN A 11 5.37 -2.89 -15.78
CA ASN A 11 4.32 -3.73 -15.18
C ASN A 11 4.32 -3.55 -13.65
N SER A 12 3.20 -3.08 -13.11
CA SER A 12 2.93 -3.05 -11.68
C SER A 12 2.34 -4.40 -11.19
N PRO A 13 2.53 -4.79 -9.93
CA PRO A 13 3.30 -4.10 -8.90
C PRO A 13 4.81 -4.40 -8.95
N CYS A 14 5.67 -3.38 -8.82
CA CYS A 14 7.13 -3.56 -8.80
C CYS A 14 7.89 -2.41 -8.11
N TYR A 15 9.14 -2.65 -7.73
CA TYR A 15 10.04 -1.62 -7.22
C TYR A 15 10.78 -0.91 -8.35
N ALA A 16 11.03 0.37 -8.18
CA ALA A 16 11.77 1.18 -9.13
C ALA A 16 12.47 2.38 -8.45
N ILE A 17 13.39 3.00 -9.18
CA ILE A 17 13.86 4.36 -8.89
C ILE A 17 13.04 5.33 -9.72
N ILE A 18 12.60 6.42 -9.11
CA ILE A 18 12.04 7.57 -9.83
C ILE A 18 12.84 8.84 -9.55
N ARG A 19 12.78 9.78 -10.48
CA ARG A 19 13.26 11.14 -10.30
C ARG A 19 12.31 12.10 -11.00
N MET A 20 11.92 13.17 -10.32
CA MET A 20 11.04 14.19 -10.90
C MET A 20 11.75 14.96 -12.02
N ASP A 21 11.02 15.26 -13.09
CA ASP A 21 11.44 16.14 -14.18
C ASP A 21 10.64 17.46 -14.11
N PRO A 22 11.06 18.42 -13.27
CA PRO A 22 10.33 19.67 -13.07
C PRO A 22 10.27 20.50 -14.35
N ILE A 23 11.30 20.42 -15.21
CA ILE A 23 11.34 21.16 -16.47
C ILE A 23 10.24 20.64 -17.40
N ALA A 24 10.11 19.32 -17.56
CA ALA A 24 9.06 18.76 -18.39
C ALA A 24 7.64 19.04 -17.84
N MET A 25 7.49 19.16 -16.51
CA MET A 25 6.21 19.52 -15.89
C MET A 25 5.73 20.92 -16.30
N VAL A 26 6.60 21.93 -16.22
CA VAL A 26 6.23 23.34 -16.45
C VAL A 26 6.38 23.78 -17.91
N LYS A 27 7.06 23.00 -18.76
CA LYS A 27 7.33 23.36 -20.17
C LYS A 27 6.07 23.74 -20.95
N LYS A 28 4.93 23.12 -20.65
CA LYS A 28 3.64 23.39 -21.32
C LYS A 28 2.97 24.70 -20.88
N LEU A 29 3.40 25.29 -19.77
CA LEU A 29 2.83 26.53 -19.23
C LEU A 29 3.34 27.77 -19.98
N ASP A 30 4.46 27.65 -20.69
CA ASP A 30 5.14 28.76 -21.40
C ASP A 30 5.40 29.98 -20.50
N ASP A 31 5.69 29.72 -19.21
CA ASP A 31 5.97 30.72 -18.20
C ASP A 31 7.48 30.76 -17.87
N PRO A 32 8.18 31.86 -18.19
CA PRO A 32 9.60 32.02 -17.87
C PRO A 32 9.93 31.90 -16.37
N GLU A 33 9.05 32.37 -15.48
CA GLU A 33 9.29 32.31 -14.03
C GLU A 33 9.22 30.86 -13.53
N ALA A 34 8.18 30.12 -13.93
CA ALA A 34 8.06 28.70 -13.63
C ALA A 34 9.22 27.88 -14.23
N MET A 35 9.66 28.22 -15.44
CA MET A 35 10.81 27.56 -16.08
C MET A 35 12.12 27.81 -15.34
N ASP A 36 12.36 29.04 -14.86
CA ASP A 36 13.57 29.36 -14.09
C ASP A 36 13.54 28.72 -12.69
N ALA A 37 12.37 28.68 -12.04
CA ALA A 37 12.18 27.94 -10.79
C ALA A 37 12.45 26.43 -10.97
N ALA A 38 11.87 25.81 -12.01
CA ALA A 38 12.08 24.40 -12.32
C ALA A 38 13.56 24.07 -12.61
N ARG A 39 14.31 24.99 -13.23
CA ARG A 39 15.76 24.84 -13.45
C ARG A 39 16.59 24.99 -12.18
N ALA A 40 16.10 25.72 -11.18
CA ALA A 40 16.77 25.89 -9.90
C ALA A 40 16.58 24.69 -8.97
N MET A 41 15.52 23.90 -9.17
CA MET A 41 15.29 22.66 -8.43
C MET A 41 16.40 21.63 -8.67
N THR A 42 16.68 20.81 -7.66
CA THR A 42 17.63 19.70 -7.74
C THR A 42 16.95 18.38 -7.34
N PRO A 43 16.08 17.81 -8.21
CA PRO A 43 15.35 16.60 -7.89
C PRO A 43 16.27 15.43 -7.60
N ARG A 44 15.97 14.67 -6.55
CA ARG A 44 16.75 13.49 -6.17
C ARG A 44 16.11 12.20 -6.68
N PRO A 45 16.91 11.13 -6.88
CA PRO A 45 16.36 9.81 -7.13
C PRO A 45 15.78 9.22 -5.83
N TYR A 46 14.58 8.66 -5.90
CA TYR A 46 13.90 8.00 -4.78
C TYR A 46 13.55 6.55 -5.14
N VAL A 47 13.64 5.66 -4.15
CA VAL A 47 13.15 4.29 -4.28
C VAL A 47 11.64 4.29 -4.01
N VAL A 48 10.87 3.65 -4.89
CA VAL A 48 9.42 3.57 -4.78
C VAL A 48 8.91 2.18 -5.13
N PHE A 49 7.70 1.88 -4.67
CA PHE A 49 6.94 0.71 -5.09
C PHE A 49 5.75 1.16 -5.94
N LEU A 50 5.73 0.76 -7.20
CA LEU A 50 4.60 0.95 -8.10
C LEU A 50 3.51 -0.01 -7.65
N ASN A 51 2.41 0.52 -7.13
CA ASN A 51 1.32 -0.27 -6.59
C ASN A 51 0.37 -0.74 -7.70
N HIS A 52 -0.35 0.21 -8.31
CA HIS A 52 -1.27 -0.09 -9.39
C HIS A 52 -1.29 1.03 -10.44
N GLU A 53 -1.66 0.65 -11.65
CA GLU A 53 -1.93 1.57 -12.75
C GLU A 53 -3.44 1.88 -12.76
N PRO A 54 -3.88 3.11 -12.43
CA PRO A 54 -5.31 3.44 -12.40
C PRO A 54 -5.93 3.53 -13.80
N GLU A 55 -5.10 3.70 -14.84
CA GLU A 55 -5.51 3.78 -16.24
C GLU A 55 -4.96 2.59 -17.02
N LEU A 56 -5.62 2.20 -18.10
CA LEU A 56 -5.07 1.16 -18.96
C LEU A 56 -3.84 1.71 -19.73
N PRO A 57 -2.70 0.99 -19.68
CA PRO A 57 -1.52 1.35 -20.44
C PRO A 57 -1.82 1.14 -21.93
N PHE A 58 -1.62 2.19 -22.72
CA PHE A 58 -1.67 2.11 -24.17
C PHE A 58 -0.38 2.59 -24.81
N PRO A 59 0.04 2.00 -25.93
CA PRO A 59 1.26 2.43 -26.62
C PRO A 59 1.15 3.89 -27.10
N ASN A 60 2.29 4.54 -27.30
CA ASN A 60 2.43 5.91 -27.82
C ASN A 60 1.87 7.02 -26.92
N LYS A 61 1.49 6.73 -25.67
CA LYS A 61 1.25 7.77 -24.68
C LYS A 61 2.58 8.43 -24.28
N PRO A 62 2.62 9.76 -24.05
CA PRO A 62 3.83 10.44 -23.60
C PRO A 62 4.22 10.10 -22.15
N TRP A 63 3.27 9.57 -21.38
CA TRP A 63 3.45 9.17 -19.99
C TRP A 63 2.39 8.14 -19.57
N TYR A 64 2.63 7.48 -18.43
CA TYR A 64 1.77 6.46 -17.81
C TYR A 64 1.51 6.81 -16.34
N ARG A 65 0.26 6.75 -15.88
CA ARG A 65 -0.11 7.13 -14.51
C ARG A 65 0.09 5.96 -13.56
N TYR A 66 0.62 6.20 -12.37
CA TYR A 66 0.76 5.18 -11.32
C TYR A 66 0.46 5.76 -9.95
N THR A 67 -0.12 4.92 -9.09
CA THR A 67 -0.05 5.10 -7.65
C THR A 67 1.21 4.43 -7.15
N ILE A 68 2.04 5.17 -6.41
CA ILE A 68 3.26 4.67 -5.79
C ILE A 68 3.16 4.71 -4.27
N ASN A 69 3.85 3.81 -3.62
CA ASN A 69 4.18 3.87 -2.20
C ASN A 69 5.68 4.19 -2.04
N VAL A 70 6.04 5.08 -1.13
CA VAL A 70 7.45 5.47 -0.94
C VAL A 70 8.23 4.41 -0.16
N ILE A 71 9.50 4.21 -0.53
CA ILE A 71 10.43 3.34 0.19
C ILE A 71 11.44 4.21 0.93
N ALA A 72 11.63 3.92 2.21
CA ALA A 72 12.53 4.65 3.08
C ALA A 72 13.75 3.81 3.48
N PRO A 73 14.93 4.42 3.66
CA PRO A 73 16.12 3.76 4.21
C PRO A 73 16.12 3.74 5.75
N SER A 74 14.99 4.03 6.39
CA SER A 74 14.86 4.13 7.84
C SER A 74 13.44 3.82 8.30
N LEU A 75 13.29 3.61 9.61
CA LEU A 75 11.99 3.66 10.27
C LEU A 75 11.33 5.02 10.03
N ARG A 76 10.02 5.03 10.22
CA ARG A 76 9.23 6.23 10.02
C ARG A 76 9.42 7.21 11.17
N GLU A 77 9.48 8.49 10.83
CA GLU A 77 9.46 9.56 11.83
C GLU A 77 8.08 9.63 12.48
N GLU A 78 8.06 9.70 13.80
CA GLU A 78 6.82 9.77 14.57
C GLU A 78 6.18 11.16 14.44
N ASP A 79 4.86 11.18 14.25
CA ASP A 79 4.07 12.41 14.21
C ASP A 79 2.77 12.15 14.98
N ALA A 80 2.74 12.57 16.24
CA ALA A 80 1.58 12.40 17.11
C ALA A 80 0.32 13.11 16.57
N THR A 81 0.48 14.20 15.82
CA THR A 81 -0.64 14.96 15.23
C THR A 81 -1.30 14.14 14.14
N LYS A 82 -0.50 13.43 13.34
CA LYS A 82 -0.98 12.52 12.28
C LYS A 82 -1.14 11.08 12.76
N ARG A 83 -0.91 10.81 14.05
CA ARG A 83 -0.91 9.48 14.67
C ARG A 83 0.02 8.49 13.96
N ILE A 84 1.15 8.99 13.49
CA ILE A 84 2.19 8.18 12.87
C ILE A 84 3.13 7.67 13.96
N ALA A 85 3.31 6.36 14.03
CA ALA A 85 4.27 5.70 14.91
C ALA A 85 5.43 5.09 14.09
N ALA A 86 6.60 4.90 14.72
CA ALA A 86 7.79 4.38 14.05
C ALA A 86 7.62 2.95 13.51
N ASP A 87 6.71 2.16 14.10
CA ASP A 87 6.36 0.80 13.69
C ASP A 87 5.30 0.75 12.57
N MET A 88 4.83 1.89 12.05
CA MET A 88 3.96 1.97 10.87
C MET A 88 4.76 1.89 9.57
N CYS A 89 5.52 0.80 9.44
CA CYS A 89 6.32 0.48 8.28
C CYS A 89 6.43 -1.03 8.07
N ILE A 90 6.84 -1.46 6.89
CA ILE A 90 7.00 -2.90 6.58
C ILE A 90 8.41 -3.12 6.03
N PRO A 91 9.25 -3.94 6.69
CA PRO A 91 10.61 -4.16 6.20
C PRO A 91 10.60 -4.96 4.89
N ILE A 92 11.58 -4.68 4.02
CA ILE A 92 11.78 -5.41 2.77
C ILE A 92 13.02 -6.28 2.91
N HIS A 93 12.88 -7.59 2.68
CA HIS A 93 13.99 -8.53 2.82
C HIS A 93 15.17 -8.13 1.90
N PRO A 94 16.42 -8.08 2.41
CA PRO A 94 16.94 -8.78 3.59
C PRO A 94 16.79 -8.06 4.93
N ASN A 95 16.23 -6.86 4.96
CA ASN A 95 15.96 -6.18 6.22
C ASN A 95 15.02 -7.00 7.09
N ASN A 96 15.40 -7.26 8.34
CA ASN A 96 14.58 -7.97 9.33
C ASN A 96 14.38 -7.15 10.61
N ALA A 97 14.83 -5.91 10.64
CA ALA A 97 14.62 -5.01 11.75
C ALA A 97 13.20 -4.43 11.66
N HIS A 98 12.39 -4.65 12.69
CA HIS A 98 11.13 -3.95 12.88
C HIS A 98 10.85 -3.84 14.39
N PRO A 99 10.40 -2.68 14.91
CA PRO A 99 10.21 -2.49 16.35
C PRO A 99 9.33 -3.55 17.02
N THR A 100 8.32 -4.05 16.31
CA THR A 100 7.37 -5.08 16.80
C THR A 100 7.67 -6.50 16.28
N GLY A 101 8.78 -6.69 15.54
CA GLY A 101 9.13 -8.00 14.98
C GLY A 101 8.29 -8.45 13.78
N ARG A 102 7.67 -7.51 13.05
CA ARG A 102 6.94 -7.78 11.80
C ARG A 102 7.87 -8.42 10.77
N ASP A 103 7.51 -9.59 10.23
CA ASP A 103 8.39 -10.22 9.25
C ASP A 103 8.47 -9.40 7.96
N PRO A 104 9.63 -9.38 7.30
CA PRO A 104 9.78 -8.68 6.05
C PRO A 104 8.99 -9.30 4.90
N LEU A 105 8.64 -8.42 3.97
CA LEU A 105 8.15 -8.79 2.65
C LEU A 105 9.30 -9.37 1.83
N ARG A 106 8.99 -10.37 1.01
CA ARG A 106 9.98 -11.10 0.20
C ARG A 106 9.74 -10.87 -1.28
N PRO A 107 10.54 -10.00 -1.93
CA PRO A 107 10.45 -9.85 -3.38
C PRO A 107 10.87 -11.12 -4.13
N ASP A 108 10.46 -11.22 -5.39
CA ASP A 108 10.73 -12.37 -6.27
C ASP A 108 12.21 -12.50 -6.67
N LYS A 109 12.93 -11.38 -6.64
CA LYS A 109 14.37 -11.24 -6.86
C LYS A 109 15.02 -10.62 -5.63
N LEU A 110 16.34 -10.74 -5.54
CA LEU A 110 17.08 -10.10 -4.46
C LEU A 110 16.87 -8.59 -4.51
N PHE A 111 16.34 -8.02 -3.43
CA PHE A 111 16.24 -6.58 -3.27
C PHE A 111 17.64 -5.99 -3.07
N PRO A 112 18.01 -4.91 -3.78
CA PRO A 112 19.39 -4.44 -3.83
C PRO A 112 19.87 -3.72 -2.57
N TYR A 113 18.96 -3.40 -1.64
CA TYR A 113 19.24 -2.59 -0.45
C TYR A 113 18.92 -3.37 0.83
N THR A 114 19.71 -3.17 1.88
CA THR A 114 19.61 -3.97 3.10
C THR A 114 18.77 -3.36 4.21
N ASN A 115 18.52 -2.06 4.18
CA ASN A 115 17.79 -1.33 5.23
C ASN A 115 16.58 -0.55 4.70
N CYS A 116 15.74 -1.18 3.87
CA CYS A 116 14.56 -0.53 3.29
C CYS A 116 13.23 -0.97 3.92
N TYR A 117 12.29 -0.03 3.91
CA TYR A 117 10.94 -0.19 4.45
C TYR A 117 9.91 0.44 3.51
N HIS A 118 8.74 -0.17 3.40
CA HIS A 118 7.53 0.55 3.00
C HIS A 118 7.06 1.42 4.14
N TRP A 119 6.85 2.72 3.91
CA TRP A 119 6.16 3.57 4.88
C TRP A 119 4.66 3.54 4.63
N SER A 120 3.89 3.28 5.69
CA SER A 120 2.46 3.00 5.51
C SER A 120 1.63 4.25 5.25
N GLY A 121 0.67 4.20 4.32
CA GLY A 121 -0.18 5.37 4.01
C GLY A 121 0.59 6.63 3.59
N VAL A 122 1.71 6.43 2.90
CA VAL A 122 2.42 7.50 2.17
C VAL A 122 2.40 7.11 0.70
N ASP A 123 1.24 7.29 0.10
CA ASP A 123 1.02 7.05 -1.31
C ASP A 123 0.99 8.37 -2.09
N MET A 124 1.43 8.31 -3.34
CA MET A 124 1.45 9.44 -4.25
C MET A 124 1.07 8.97 -5.63
N GLU A 125 0.31 9.77 -6.36
CA GLU A 125 0.10 9.56 -7.78
C GLU A 125 1.14 10.31 -8.59
N ILE A 126 1.72 9.63 -9.58
CA ILE A 126 2.73 10.18 -10.46
C ILE A 126 2.42 9.84 -11.92
N ARG A 127 3.08 10.55 -12.82
CA ARG A 127 3.16 10.24 -14.24
C ARG A 127 4.58 9.79 -14.55
N VAL A 128 4.74 8.62 -15.15
CA VAL A 128 6.03 8.07 -15.58
C VAL A 128 6.21 8.39 -17.06
N LEU A 129 7.31 9.06 -17.41
CA LEU A 129 7.66 9.37 -18.80
C LEU A 129 7.83 8.11 -19.64
N ALA A 130 7.22 8.10 -20.83
CA ALA A 130 7.48 7.06 -21.81
C ALA A 130 8.91 7.17 -22.35
N ARG A 131 9.53 6.03 -22.69
CA ARG A 131 10.90 5.96 -23.20
C ARG A 131 10.96 5.21 -24.53
N PRO A 132 11.71 5.72 -25.54
CA PRO A 132 11.87 5.04 -26.83
C PRO A 132 12.45 3.62 -26.73
N GLU A 133 13.34 3.40 -25.77
CA GLU A 133 13.97 2.11 -25.46
C GLU A 133 13.09 1.15 -24.65
N GLU A 134 11.88 1.59 -24.27
CA GLU A 134 10.92 0.83 -23.47
C GLU A 134 11.47 0.42 -22.09
N PHE A 135 10.71 -0.38 -21.34
CA PHE A 135 11.06 -0.84 -20.00
C PHE A 135 11.36 -2.34 -20.00
N ASP A 136 12.59 -2.74 -19.67
CA ASP A 136 12.97 -4.15 -19.54
C ASP A 136 12.50 -4.74 -18.21
N GLN A 137 11.38 -5.47 -18.26
CA GLN A 137 10.78 -6.13 -17.11
C GLN A 137 11.70 -7.19 -16.48
N ASN A 138 12.71 -7.68 -17.19
CA ASN A 138 13.67 -8.61 -16.59
C ASN A 138 14.50 -7.95 -15.48
N GLN A 139 14.62 -6.62 -15.46
CA GLN A 139 15.33 -5.89 -14.40
C GLN A 139 14.45 -5.61 -13.18
N ALA A 140 13.12 -5.59 -13.34
CA ALA A 140 12.19 -5.25 -12.27
C ALA A 140 12.28 -6.25 -11.10
N VAL A 141 12.38 -5.74 -9.88
CA VAL A 141 12.14 -6.51 -8.66
C VAL A 141 10.67 -6.33 -8.30
N ALA A 142 9.94 -7.42 -8.05
CA ALA A 142 8.51 -7.36 -7.79
C ALA A 142 8.11 -8.14 -6.54
N LEU A 143 6.95 -7.81 -5.96
CA LEU A 143 6.35 -8.67 -4.94
C LEU A 143 5.58 -9.79 -5.64
N PRO A 144 5.84 -11.07 -5.31
CA PRO A 144 4.99 -12.16 -5.78
C PRO A 144 3.57 -12.00 -5.20
N PRO A 145 2.52 -12.55 -5.85
CA PRO A 145 1.13 -12.26 -5.50
C PRO A 145 0.77 -12.41 -4.02
N ARG A 146 1.32 -13.41 -3.33
CA ARG A 146 1.08 -13.63 -1.89
C ARG A 146 1.71 -12.55 -1.01
N GLU A 147 2.91 -12.09 -1.35
CA GLU A 147 3.61 -11.03 -0.61
C GLU A 147 2.98 -9.67 -0.91
N TYR A 148 2.47 -9.46 -2.13
CA TYR A 148 1.67 -8.28 -2.46
C TYR A 148 0.37 -8.21 -1.65
N MET A 149 -0.39 -9.31 -1.56
CA MET A 149 -1.59 -9.36 -0.70
C MET A 149 -1.26 -9.07 0.76
N ARG A 150 -0.16 -9.63 1.27
CA ARG A 150 0.32 -9.36 2.62
C ARG A 150 0.71 -7.89 2.81
N TRP A 151 1.37 -7.29 1.82
CA TRP A 151 1.71 -5.88 1.83
C TRP A 151 0.44 -5.02 1.94
N ASP A 152 -0.58 -5.29 1.13
CA ASP A 152 -1.86 -4.58 1.13
C ASP A 152 -2.58 -4.67 2.48
N GLU A 153 -2.64 -5.88 3.07
CA GLU A 153 -3.20 -6.09 4.41
C GLU A 153 -2.47 -5.27 5.48
N LEU A 154 -1.14 -5.32 5.52
CA LEU A 154 -0.33 -4.58 6.50
C LEU A 154 -0.42 -3.06 6.31
N GLN A 155 -0.45 -2.59 5.06
CA GLN A 155 -0.69 -1.18 4.73
C GLN A 155 -2.04 -0.73 5.27
N PHE A 156 -3.09 -1.51 4.99
CA PHE A 156 -4.44 -1.22 5.42
C PHE A 156 -4.57 -1.18 6.95
N GLU A 157 -3.98 -2.15 7.66
CA GLU A 157 -3.93 -2.16 9.12
C GLU A 157 -3.29 -0.88 9.68
N ASP A 158 -2.12 -0.49 9.16
CA ASP A 158 -1.43 0.71 9.61
C ASP A 158 -2.22 2.00 9.32
N VAL A 159 -2.88 2.07 8.16
CA VAL A 159 -3.76 3.20 7.80
C VAL A 159 -4.96 3.29 8.74
N LEU A 160 -5.58 2.16 9.09
CA LEU A 160 -6.66 2.13 10.07
C LEU A 160 -6.19 2.61 11.46
N ARG A 161 -4.97 2.23 11.88
CA ARG A 161 -4.38 2.74 13.13
C ARG A 161 -4.21 4.26 13.11
N MET A 162 -3.75 4.84 11.99
CA MET A 162 -3.64 6.30 11.83
C MET A 162 -5.01 7.00 11.92
N MET A 163 -6.08 6.36 11.44
CA MET A 163 -7.43 6.92 11.45
C MET A 163 -8.20 6.68 12.77
N SER A 164 -7.79 5.70 13.60
CA SER A 164 -8.55 5.33 14.80
C SER A 164 -8.60 6.46 15.85
N PRO A 165 -9.80 6.84 16.35
CA PRO A 165 -9.97 7.91 17.32
C PRO A 165 -9.50 7.57 18.76
N GLU A 166 -8.98 6.37 19.02
CA GLU A 166 -8.78 5.82 20.37
C GLU A 166 -7.63 6.45 21.19
N GLY A 167 -6.95 7.49 20.68
CA GLY A 167 -5.91 8.22 21.40
C GLY A 167 -6.40 9.23 22.47
N SER A 168 -7.64 9.15 22.95
CA SER A 168 -8.19 10.12 23.93
C SER A 168 -8.64 9.51 25.28
N LEU A 169 -8.42 8.22 25.56
CA LEU A 169 -8.94 7.59 26.79
C LEU A 169 -7.97 6.61 27.48
N LEU A 170 -6.71 7.00 27.71
CA LEU A 170 -5.88 6.34 28.74
C LEU A 170 -5.03 7.29 29.60
N ASP A 171 -5.26 8.61 29.54
CA ASP A 171 -4.71 9.59 30.51
C ASP A 171 -5.82 10.21 31.40
N ALA A 172 -6.88 9.45 31.66
CA ALA A 172 -7.76 9.73 32.80
C ALA A 172 -7.27 8.92 34.00
N ASP A 173 -6.20 9.43 34.61
CA ASP A 173 -6.01 9.52 36.06
C ASP A 173 -6.78 8.46 36.88
N VAL A 174 -6.23 7.24 36.95
CA VAL A 174 -6.44 6.41 38.13
C VAL A 174 -5.48 6.96 39.18
N GLN A 175 -5.91 8.01 39.88
CA GLN A 175 -5.41 8.26 41.22
C GLN A 175 -5.78 7.05 42.06
N GLU A 176 -4.82 6.13 42.21
CA GLU A 176 -4.75 5.30 43.41
C GLU A 176 -4.68 6.24 44.61
N GLU A 177 -5.81 6.44 45.29
CA GLU A 177 -5.79 6.98 46.64
C GLU A 177 -5.00 5.99 47.52
N PRO A 178 -3.96 6.44 48.25
CA PRO A 178 -3.18 5.56 49.09
C PRO A 178 -4.02 5.15 50.30
N SER A 179 -4.28 3.85 50.42
CA SER A 179 -4.90 3.26 51.60
C SER A 179 -4.04 3.53 52.85
N PRO A 180 -4.63 3.96 53.99
CA PRO A 180 -3.88 4.18 55.22
C PRO A 180 -3.41 2.84 55.84
N PRO A 181 -2.25 2.82 56.54
CA PRO A 181 -1.64 1.58 57.01
C PRO A 181 -2.43 0.95 58.17
N PRO A 182 -2.53 -0.40 58.22
CA PRO A 182 -3.11 -1.07 59.37
C PRO A 182 -2.09 -1.09 60.53
N ALA A 183 -2.52 -0.59 61.69
CA ALA A 183 -1.84 -0.82 62.96
C ALA A 183 -2.22 -2.20 63.51
N GLU A 184 -1.23 -3.06 63.72
CA GLU A 184 -1.30 -4.23 64.60
C GLU A 184 -0.94 -3.85 66.05
N PRO A 185 -1.09 -4.72 67.09
CA PRO A 185 -1.86 -5.97 67.21
C PRO A 185 -2.73 -5.98 68.50
N SER A 186 -3.59 -6.99 68.68
CA SER A 186 -3.67 -7.81 69.91
C SER A 186 -4.99 -8.61 70.04
N SER A 187 -4.81 -9.88 70.42
CA SER A 187 -5.74 -10.79 71.12
C SER A 187 -6.65 -11.73 70.31
N ARG A 188 -6.16 -13.00 70.25
CA ARG A 188 -6.83 -14.32 70.11
C ARG A 188 -8.05 -14.50 71.08
N PRO A 189 -8.81 -15.64 71.13
CA PRO A 189 -8.74 -16.92 70.38
C PRO A 189 -10.07 -17.62 69.92
N LEU A 190 -9.91 -18.59 68.99
CA LEU A 190 -10.51 -19.96 68.85
C LEU A 190 -12.02 -20.23 68.66
N ALA A 191 -12.35 -20.95 67.57
CA ALA A 191 -13.14 -22.22 67.46
C ALA A 191 -13.39 -22.50 65.94
N LEU A 192 -12.88 -23.52 65.25
CA LEU A 192 -13.04 -25.01 65.31
C LEU A 192 -14.48 -25.51 65.14
N LEU A 193 -14.76 -26.16 63.98
CA LEU A 193 -15.66 -27.31 63.69
C LEU A 193 -15.80 -27.40 62.15
N ASP A 194 -15.07 -28.29 61.47
CA ASP A 194 -15.41 -29.69 61.14
C ASP A 194 -16.79 -29.88 60.48
N THR A 195 -16.82 -30.48 59.27
CA THR A 195 -17.50 -31.77 58.95
C THR A 195 -17.55 -31.99 57.42
N GLU A 196 -16.67 -32.87 56.92
CA GLU A 196 -16.79 -33.73 55.71
C GLU A 196 -17.80 -34.89 55.97
N PRO A 197 -18.00 -35.93 55.12
CA PRO A 197 -17.99 -36.11 53.65
C PRO A 197 -19.23 -36.92 53.16
N GLY A 198 -19.28 -37.34 51.88
CA GLY A 198 -20.06 -38.54 51.52
C GLY A 198 -20.42 -38.81 50.05
N LEU A 199 -19.46 -39.35 49.29
CA LEU A 199 -19.55 -40.49 48.35
C LEU A 199 -20.90 -40.84 47.68
N SER A 200 -20.89 -41.03 46.35
CA SER A 200 -21.16 -42.33 45.65
C SER A 200 -21.26 -42.17 44.11
N ALA A 201 -20.38 -42.84 43.37
CA ALA A 201 -20.61 -43.33 42.00
C ALA A 201 -21.14 -44.79 42.09
N PRO A 202 -21.38 -45.58 41.01
CA PRO A 202 -21.30 -45.35 39.56
C PRO A 202 -22.54 -45.92 38.79
N VAL A 203 -22.51 -45.90 37.45
CA VAL A 203 -22.89 -47.00 36.49
C VAL A 203 -23.10 -46.38 35.09
N GLY A 204 -22.45 -46.97 34.08
CA GLY A 204 -22.44 -46.52 32.68
C GLY A 204 -23.66 -47.01 31.84
N PRO A 205 -23.45 -47.36 30.57
CA PRO A 205 -23.43 -46.43 29.44
C PRO A 205 -24.56 -46.74 28.43
N HIS A 206 -25.17 -45.72 27.82
CA HIS A 206 -26.02 -45.94 26.65
C HIS A 206 -25.85 -44.88 25.56
N HIS A 207 -25.74 -45.47 24.38
CA HIS A 207 -25.61 -45.00 23.02
C HIS A 207 -26.88 -44.27 22.52
N LEU A 208 -26.70 -43.53 21.41
CA LEU A 208 -27.69 -43.04 20.42
C LEU A 208 -28.05 -41.55 20.44
N SER A 209 -27.84 -40.97 19.25
CA SER A 209 -28.28 -39.68 18.72
C SER A 209 -29.73 -39.32 19.06
N PRO A 210 -30.08 -38.04 18.88
CA PRO A 210 -31.09 -37.78 17.86
C PRO A 210 -30.82 -36.52 17.01
N GLU A 211 -31.26 -36.61 15.76
CA GLU A 211 -31.72 -35.48 14.96
C GLU A 211 -32.84 -34.75 15.72
N ASN A 212 -32.90 -33.43 15.69
CA ASN A 212 -34.01 -32.70 15.05
C ASN A 212 -34.07 -31.18 15.33
N HIS A 213 -34.59 -30.49 14.31
CA HIS A 213 -35.38 -29.24 14.31
C HIS A 213 -34.69 -27.88 14.47
N SER A 214 -34.47 -27.26 13.30
CA SER A 214 -35.14 -26.05 12.80
C SER A 214 -35.36 -24.87 13.76
N SER A 215 -34.82 -23.70 13.37
CA SER A 215 -35.52 -22.39 13.46
C SER A 215 -34.81 -21.25 12.67
N MET A 216 -35.46 -20.82 11.58
CA MET A 216 -35.59 -19.45 11.01
C MET A 216 -34.35 -18.66 10.52
N PRO A 217 -34.52 -17.55 9.76
CA PRO A 217 -35.32 -17.33 8.54
C PRO A 217 -34.48 -16.70 7.38
N PRO A 218 -34.93 -16.73 6.11
CA PRO A 218 -34.23 -16.07 5.02
C PRO A 218 -34.76 -14.65 4.81
N SER A 219 -33.87 -13.66 4.68
CA SER A 219 -34.23 -12.37 4.08
C SER A 219 -33.06 -11.66 3.42
N ARG A 220 -33.12 -11.70 2.08
CA ARG A 220 -33.05 -10.55 1.17
C ARG A 220 -31.68 -9.92 0.88
N THR A 221 -31.10 -10.33 -0.25
CA THR A 221 -30.51 -9.39 -1.22
C THR A 221 -31.01 -9.75 -2.62
N SER A 222 -31.58 -8.75 -3.30
CA SER A 222 -32.16 -8.85 -4.63
C SER A 222 -31.07 -8.92 -5.69
N SER A 223 -30.93 -10.06 -6.37
CA SER A 223 -30.26 -10.15 -7.66
C SER A 223 -31.26 -9.79 -8.77
N ARG A 224 -31.09 -8.61 -9.38
CA ARG A 224 -31.75 -8.28 -10.65
C ARG A 224 -30.84 -8.67 -11.80
N SER A 225 -31.03 -9.88 -12.30
CA SER A 225 -30.55 -10.31 -13.60
C SER A 225 -31.41 -9.65 -14.69
N LEU A 226 -30.78 -8.87 -15.57
CA LEU A 226 -31.39 -8.47 -16.85
C LEU A 226 -30.63 -9.17 -17.97
N SER A 227 -31.17 -10.32 -18.37
CA SER A 227 -30.88 -10.99 -19.62
C SER A 227 -31.62 -10.25 -20.74
N GLY A 228 -30.91 -9.40 -21.48
CA GLY A 228 -31.35 -8.83 -22.74
C GLY A 228 -30.49 -9.41 -23.86
N GLY A 229 -31.05 -10.38 -24.60
CA GLY A 229 -30.42 -10.93 -25.79
C GLY A 229 -30.37 -9.88 -26.91
N PHE A 230 -29.26 -9.82 -27.63
CA PHE A 230 -29.17 -9.13 -28.90
C PHE A 230 -28.63 -10.08 -29.96
N ASP A 231 -29.47 -10.24 -30.99
CA ASP A 231 -29.24 -11.05 -32.17
C ASP A 231 -27.99 -10.61 -32.92
N SER A 232 -27.17 -11.60 -33.26
CA SER A 232 -26.05 -11.48 -34.18
C SER A 232 -26.56 -11.28 -35.61
N ARG A 233 -26.31 -10.11 -36.20
CA ARG A 233 -26.31 -9.93 -37.65
C ARG A 233 -24.90 -9.64 -38.12
N SER A 234 -24.31 -10.66 -38.74
CA SER A 234 -23.06 -10.58 -39.49
C SER A 234 -23.31 -9.83 -40.79
N THR A 235 -22.63 -8.70 -40.97
CA THR A 235 -22.35 -8.11 -42.28
C THR A 235 -20.86 -8.12 -42.49
N VAL A 236 -20.40 -8.97 -43.40
CA VAL A 236 -19.03 -8.98 -43.91
C VAL A 236 -18.82 -7.64 -44.61
N SER A 237 -17.98 -6.78 -44.02
CA SER A 237 -17.37 -5.66 -44.73
C SER A 237 -15.87 -5.85 -44.57
N GLU A 238 -15.24 -6.27 -45.67
CA GLU A 238 -13.81 -6.10 -45.84
C GLU A 238 -13.49 -4.60 -45.81
N GLU A 239 -12.28 -4.28 -45.36
CA GLU A 239 -11.58 -2.97 -45.35
C GLU A 239 -11.38 -2.28 -43.97
N SER A 240 -10.12 -2.33 -43.54
CA SER A 240 -9.41 -1.43 -42.60
C SER A 240 -9.45 -1.73 -41.09
N ASP A 241 -8.72 -2.77 -40.66
CA ASP A 241 -8.40 -3.12 -39.26
C ASP A 241 -7.47 -2.15 -38.52
N LEU A 242 -7.34 -0.89 -38.97
CA LEU A 242 -6.50 0.13 -38.31
C LEU A 242 -7.28 1.24 -37.60
N ASP A 243 -8.61 1.13 -37.43
CA ASP A 243 -9.44 2.25 -36.93
C ASP A 243 -10.25 1.94 -35.65
N SER A 244 -10.10 0.75 -35.04
CA SER A 244 -10.90 0.41 -33.85
C SER A 244 -10.27 0.83 -32.52
N VAL A 245 -8.95 0.70 -32.36
CA VAL A 245 -8.26 1.06 -31.11
C VAL A 245 -8.12 2.58 -31.00
N ASP A 246 -7.75 3.25 -32.10
CA ASP A 246 -7.63 4.72 -32.14
C ASP A 246 -8.97 5.41 -31.86
N ARG A 247 -10.09 4.86 -32.32
CA ARG A 247 -11.43 5.36 -31.97
C ARG A 247 -11.78 5.16 -30.51
N ILE A 248 -11.39 4.03 -29.91
CA ILE A 248 -11.58 3.79 -28.48
C ILE A 248 -10.75 4.78 -27.65
N MET A 249 -9.52 5.07 -28.09
CA MET A 249 -8.64 6.08 -27.47
C MET A 249 -9.22 7.48 -27.58
N ALA A 250 -9.77 7.85 -28.74
CA ALA A 250 -10.41 9.15 -28.96
C ALA A 250 -11.69 9.36 -28.14
N MET A 251 -12.30 8.28 -27.63
CA MET A 251 -13.50 8.35 -26.80
C MET A 251 -13.20 8.55 -25.30
N ASP A 252 -11.93 8.57 -24.89
CA ASP A 252 -11.50 8.76 -23.50
C ASP A 252 -12.18 7.83 -22.46
N ILE A 253 -12.70 6.68 -22.91
CA ILE A 253 -13.48 5.75 -22.07
C ILE A 253 -12.60 5.09 -20.99
N PHE A 254 -11.29 4.99 -21.23
CA PHE A 254 -10.33 4.26 -20.39
C PHE A 254 -9.20 5.13 -19.81
N THR A 255 -9.24 6.44 -20.06
CA THR A 255 -8.17 7.40 -19.70
C THR A 255 -8.46 8.21 -18.44
N GLY A 256 -9.58 7.98 -17.76
CA GLY A 256 -9.93 8.70 -16.53
C GLY A 256 -10.08 10.22 -16.72
N PRO A 257 -10.58 10.96 -15.72
CA PRO A 257 -10.61 12.42 -15.81
C PRO A 257 -9.19 12.98 -15.64
N ASN A 258 -8.57 13.39 -16.75
CA ASN A 258 -7.26 14.07 -16.82
C ASN A 258 -7.21 15.49 -16.17
N GLN A 259 -8.11 15.79 -15.23
CA GLN A 259 -8.29 17.14 -14.70
C GLN A 259 -7.19 17.56 -13.72
N ASP A 260 -6.41 16.62 -13.19
CA ASP A 260 -5.36 16.83 -12.20
C ASP A 260 -3.94 16.59 -12.72
N LEU A 261 -3.77 16.28 -14.02
CA LEU A 261 -2.46 15.93 -14.59
C LEU A 261 -1.38 17.00 -14.40
N ASP A 262 -1.79 18.26 -14.34
CA ASP A 262 -0.89 19.41 -14.15
C ASP A 262 -0.31 19.44 -12.74
N LEU A 263 -1.00 18.81 -11.78
CA LEU A 263 -0.60 18.72 -10.37
C LEU A 263 0.21 17.46 -10.06
N LEU A 264 0.17 16.46 -10.95
CA LEU A 264 0.89 15.21 -10.75
C LEU A 264 2.35 15.33 -11.19
N PRO A 265 3.31 14.95 -10.33
CA PRO A 265 4.71 14.83 -10.69
C PRO A 265 4.91 14.03 -11.97
N LEU A 266 5.72 14.57 -12.87
CA LEU A 266 6.21 13.84 -14.03
C LEU A 266 7.61 13.33 -13.70
N CYS A 267 7.81 12.02 -13.82
CA CYS A 267 9.01 11.34 -13.35
C CYS A 267 9.65 10.51 -14.45
N GLU A 268 10.98 10.51 -14.47
CA GLU A 268 11.76 9.45 -15.08
C GLU A 268 11.74 8.23 -14.16
N LEU A 269 11.83 7.02 -14.75
CA LEU A 269 11.80 5.76 -14.00
C LEU A 269 12.87 4.78 -14.50
N TRP A 270 13.47 4.05 -13.55
CA TRP A 270 14.43 2.98 -13.79
C TRP A 270 14.09 1.73 -12.99
N LEU A 271 14.01 0.59 -13.69
CA LEU A 271 13.77 -0.73 -13.08
C LEU A 271 15.06 -1.38 -12.55
N ASP A 272 16.21 -1.07 -13.13
CA ASP A 272 17.53 -1.50 -12.62
C ASP A 272 18.00 -0.55 -11.51
N MET A 273 17.48 -0.76 -10.30
CA MET A 273 17.67 0.16 -9.19
C MET A 273 19.13 0.30 -8.75
N ALA A 274 19.86 -0.82 -8.66
CA ALA A 274 21.24 -0.85 -8.17
C ALA A 274 22.22 -0.13 -9.11
N SER A 275 21.89 -0.03 -10.40
CA SER A 275 22.70 0.71 -11.37
C SER A 275 22.57 2.23 -11.22
N VAL A 276 21.46 2.71 -10.65
CA VAL A 276 21.09 4.14 -10.60
C VAL A 276 21.37 4.76 -9.24
N LEU A 277 21.06 4.03 -8.16
CA LEU A 277 21.11 4.56 -6.81
C LEU A 277 21.76 3.56 -5.86
N LYS A 278 22.78 3.99 -5.11
CA LYS A 278 23.40 3.22 -4.05
C LYS A 278 22.63 3.35 -2.74
N GLU A 279 22.76 2.36 -1.86
CA GLU A 279 22.03 2.31 -0.60
C GLU A 279 22.30 3.54 0.29
N GLU A 280 23.56 3.95 0.41
CA GLU A 280 23.98 5.09 1.22
C GLU A 280 23.53 6.45 0.67
N GLU A 281 23.08 6.48 -0.59
CA GLU A 281 22.62 7.67 -1.29
C GLU A 281 21.09 7.79 -1.30
N ILE A 282 20.36 6.78 -0.78
CA ILE A 282 18.89 6.80 -0.73
C ILE A 282 18.44 7.96 0.19
N PRO A 283 17.73 8.96 -0.34
CA PRO A 283 17.24 10.07 0.47
C PRO A 283 16.04 9.65 1.33
N ASN A 284 15.75 10.45 2.37
CA ASN A 284 14.48 10.33 3.10
C ASN A 284 13.32 10.68 2.14
N PRO A 285 12.29 9.83 2.01
CA PRO A 285 11.20 10.04 1.07
C PRO A 285 10.33 11.28 1.35
N THR A 286 10.42 11.91 2.54
CA THR A 286 9.78 13.22 2.76
C THR A 286 10.24 14.26 1.77
N GLY A 287 11.50 14.19 1.32
CA GLY A 287 12.03 15.09 0.30
C GLY A 287 11.31 15.00 -1.05
N LEU A 288 10.75 13.84 -1.41
CA LEU A 288 9.95 13.71 -2.63
C LEU A 288 8.63 14.49 -2.52
N LEU A 289 8.02 14.49 -1.33
CA LEU A 289 6.81 15.27 -1.06
C LEU A 289 7.10 16.77 -1.11
N GLU A 290 8.24 17.20 -0.56
CA GLU A 290 8.70 18.58 -0.61
C GLU A 290 8.97 19.04 -2.06
N GLU A 291 9.66 18.21 -2.86
CA GLU A 291 9.91 18.49 -4.28
C GLU A 291 8.61 18.63 -5.07
N ARG A 292 7.61 17.77 -4.80
CA ARG A 292 6.26 17.90 -5.41
C ARG A 292 5.61 19.22 -5.01
N ASP A 293 5.61 19.54 -3.73
CA ASP A 293 4.94 20.74 -3.23
C ASP A 293 5.63 22.03 -3.69
N GLU A 294 6.93 21.98 -3.97
CA GLU A 294 7.70 23.08 -4.54
C GLU A 294 7.33 23.34 -6.00
N ILE A 295 7.19 22.31 -6.84
CA ILE A 295 6.90 22.49 -8.28
C ILE A 295 5.43 22.86 -8.57
N VAL A 296 4.51 22.57 -7.65
CA VAL A 296 3.08 22.88 -7.79
C VAL A 296 2.72 24.28 -7.24
N ARG A 297 3.65 24.94 -6.55
CA ARG A 297 3.44 26.26 -5.94
C ARG A 297 3.42 27.39 -6.97
#